data_AF-A0A8B5WVR3-F1
#
_entry.id   AF-A0A8B5WVR3-F1
#
_cell.length_a   1.000
_cell.length_b   1.000
_cell.length_c   1.000
_cell.angle_alpha   90.00
_cell.angle_beta   90.00
_cell.angle_gamma   90.00
#
_symmetry.space_group_name_H-M   'P 1'
#
loop_
_entity.id
_entity.type
_entity.pdbx_description
1 polymer ?
#
loop_
_entity_poly.entity_id
_entity_poly.type
_entity_poly.pdbx_seq_one_letter_code
_entity_poly.pdbx_strand_id
1 'polypeptide(L)'
;MFDLAWGASTVRLIVLGQIAEQPRNAAWELFSRQQDRIRHGAEHYPHRHRGAWELLRQLYVTYALEEPDMAYSMEEFIRDAHQQFLHGLTPEERRALLEQLSPEERLRGLGPEEVFERFTPEERLRGLDPEERLRGLDPEQIKAYLKKFEH
;
A
#
# COMPACT_ATOMS: atom_id res chain seq x y z
N MET A 1 34.74 18.96 -4.89
CA MET A 1 34.65 18.84 -3.41
C MET A 1 35.45 19.97 -2.82
N PHE A 2 34.93 20.62 -1.79
CA PHE A 2 35.57 21.77 -1.16
C PHE A 2 35.65 21.53 0.34
N ASP A 3 36.80 21.80 0.93
CA ASP A 3 36.96 21.77 2.38
C ASP A 3 36.82 23.22 2.89
N LEU A 4 35.80 23.45 3.72
CA LEU A 4 35.44 24.73 4.28
C LEU A 4 35.79 24.75 5.76
N ALA A 5 36.49 25.78 6.21
CA ALA A 5 36.70 25.99 7.65
C ALA A 5 35.43 26.59 8.25
N TRP A 6 34.87 25.93 9.27
CA TRP A 6 33.76 26.44 10.08
C TRP A 6 34.15 26.39 11.56
N GLY A 7 34.53 27.55 12.10
CA GLY A 7 35.06 27.64 13.46
C GLY A 7 36.35 26.82 13.60
N ALA A 8 36.37 25.87 14.54
CA ALA A 8 37.49 24.95 14.75
C ALA A 8 37.39 23.65 13.92
N SER A 9 36.35 23.49 13.10
CA SER A 9 36.09 22.27 12.33
C SER A 9 36.25 22.49 10.82
N THR A 10 36.62 21.43 10.11
CA THR A 10 36.65 21.41 8.64
C THR A 10 35.43 20.64 8.15
N VAL A 11 34.58 21.30 7.36
CA VAL A 11 33.41 20.70 6.72
C VAL A 11 33.72 20.44 5.26
N ARG A 12 33.48 19.21 4.80
CA ARG A 12 33.60 18.85 3.38
C ARG A 12 32.28 19.08 2.66
N LEU A 13 32.25 20.06 1.78
CA LEU A 13 31.14 20.31 0.87
C LEU A 13 31.30 19.48 -0.41
N ILE A 14 30.31 18.61 -0.66
CA ILE A 14 30.21 17.81 -1.88
C ILE A 14 29.16 18.45 -2.79
N VAL A 15 29.59 19.02 -3.91
CA VAL A 15 28.69 19.59 -4.93
C VAL A 15 28.40 18.51 -5.97
N LEU A 16 27.20 17.95 -5.95
CA LEU A 16 26.81 16.77 -6.76
C LEU A 16 26.88 17.03 -8.28
N GLY A 17 26.73 18.28 -8.73
CA GLY A 17 26.90 18.65 -10.13
C GLY A 17 28.35 18.78 -10.60
N GLN A 18 29.34 18.69 -9.69
CA GLN A 18 30.76 18.92 -9.96
C GLN A 18 31.64 17.72 -9.59
N ILE A 19 31.06 16.63 -9.08
CA ILE A 19 31.82 15.40 -8.83
C ILE A 19 32.19 14.73 -10.16
N ALA A 20 33.39 14.15 -10.26
CA ALA A 20 33.80 13.44 -11.47
C ALA A 20 32.94 12.18 -11.68
N GLU A 21 32.59 11.90 -12.94
CA GLU A 21 31.86 10.68 -13.32
C GLU A 21 32.78 9.47 -13.15
N GLN A 22 32.58 8.73 -12.06
CA GLN A 22 33.39 7.57 -11.69
C GLN A 22 32.50 6.57 -10.94
N PRO A 23 32.70 5.24 -11.10
CA PRO A 23 31.85 4.24 -10.43
C PRO A 23 31.78 4.40 -8.90
N ARG A 24 32.88 4.85 -8.27
CA ARG A 24 32.91 5.13 -6.83
C ARG A 24 32.00 6.29 -6.38
N ASN A 25 31.64 7.17 -7.31
CA ASN A 25 30.77 8.32 -7.07
C ASN A 25 29.31 8.04 -7.42
N ALA A 26 28.98 6.86 -7.93
CA ALA A 26 27.63 6.48 -8.35
C ALA A 26 26.58 6.73 -7.26
N ALA A 27 26.95 6.49 -5.99
CA ALA A 27 26.09 6.78 -4.84
C ALA A 27 25.65 8.24 -4.76
N TRP A 28 26.56 9.17 -5.06
CA TRP A 28 26.31 10.62 -5.02
C TRP A 28 25.52 11.09 -6.24
N GLU A 29 25.74 10.45 -7.37
CA GLU A 29 25.08 10.79 -8.64
C GLU A 29 23.59 10.45 -8.63
N LEU A 30 23.17 9.43 -7.87
CA LEU A 30 21.75 9.12 -7.59
C LEU A 30 20.98 10.31 -6.98
N PHE A 31 21.68 11.19 -6.26
CA PHE A 31 21.08 12.36 -5.62
C PHE A 31 21.31 13.66 -6.41
N SER A 32 21.86 13.57 -7.62
CA SER A 32 22.07 14.71 -8.50
C SER A 32 20.74 15.29 -9.00
N ARG A 33 20.73 16.57 -9.34
CA ARG A 33 19.60 17.21 -10.05
C ARG A 33 19.71 17.10 -11.57
N GLN A 34 20.82 16.58 -12.09
CA GLN A 34 21.07 16.39 -13.52
C GLN A 34 20.73 14.96 -13.92
N GLN A 35 19.79 14.79 -14.85
CA GLN A 35 19.23 13.49 -15.22
C GLN A 35 20.31 12.50 -15.67
N ASP A 36 21.25 12.91 -16.54
CA ASP A 36 22.33 12.04 -17.04
C ASP A 36 23.21 11.46 -15.92
N ARG A 37 23.44 12.24 -14.86
CA ARG A 37 24.18 11.78 -13.68
C ARG A 37 23.38 10.76 -12.90
N ILE A 38 22.08 11.01 -12.69
CA ILE A 38 21.22 10.03 -12.03
C ILE A 38 21.25 8.70 -12.82
N ARG A 39 21.25 8.76 -14.16
CA ARG A 39 21.37 7.56 -15.02
C ARG A 39 22.67 6.81 -14.80
N HIS A 40 23.80 7.51 -14.89
CA HIS A 40 25.11 6.91 -14.66
C HIS A 40 25.23 6.33 -13.25
N GLY A 41 24.74 7.04 -12.23
CA GLY A 41 24.72 6.58 -10.85
C GLY A 41 23.89 5.31 -10.67
N ALA A 42 22.73 5.23 -11.33
CA ALA A 42 21.88 4.04 -11.28
C ALA A 42 22.53 2.81 -11.93
N GLU A 43 23.28 2.99 -13.02
CA GLU A 43 23.98 1.90 -13.70
C GLU A 43 25.18 1.36 -12.90
N HIS A 44 25.88 2.23 -12.16
CA HIS A 44 27.17 1.92 -11.55
C HIS A 44 27.14 1.74 -10.03
N TYR A 45 26.01 2.00 -9.37
CA TYR A 45 25.90 1.87 -7.92
C TYR A 45 26.04 0.41 -7.48
N PRO A 46 27.00 0.04 -6.62
CA PRO A 46 27.16 -1.35 -6.19
C PRO A 46 26.06 -1.73 -5.19
N HIS A 47 25.11 -2.56 -5.64
CA HIS A 47 23.99 -2.99 -4.81
C HIS A 47 24.44 -3.97 -3.71
N ARG A 48 24.60 -3.48 -2.48
CA ARG A 48 24.91 -4.35 -1.32
C ARG A 48 23.68 -4.97 -0.67
N HIS A 49 22.50 -4.38 -0.89
CA HIS A 49 21.23 -4.84 -0.32
C HIS A 49 20.14 -4.78 -1.38
N ARG A 50 19.69 -5.94 -1.88
CA ARG A 50 18.71 -6.02 -2.99
C ARG A 50 17.43 -5.23 -2.73
N GLY A 51 16.86 -5.35 -1.52
CA GLY A 51 15.58 -4.67 -1.20
C GLY A 51 15.65 -3.13 -1.25
N ALA A 52 16.75 -2.53 -0.77
CA ALA A 52 16.91 -1.07 -0.80
C ALA A 52 17.20 -0.57 -2.23
N TRP A 53 17.88 -1.39 -3.04
CA TRP A 53 18.11 -1.09 -4.45
C TRP A 53 16.83 -1.13 -5.28
N GLU A 54 15.93 -2.07 -5.00
CA GLU A 54 14.69 -2.21 -5.77
C GLU A 54 13.78 -0.98 -5.59
N LEU A 55 13.74 -0.41 -4.38
CA LEU A 55 13.05 0.85 -4.10
C LEU A 55 13.71 2.05 -4.82
N LEU A 56 15.05 2.14 -4.78
CA LEU A 56 15.80 3.18 -5.49
C LEU A 56 15.64 3.07 -7.01
N ARG A 57 15.59 1.85 -7.54
CA ARG A 57 15.39 1.57 -8.96
C ARG A 57 13.97 1.92 -9.39
N GLN A 58 12.95 1.65 -8.57
CA GLN A 58 11.58 2.09 -8.85
C GLN A 58 11.50 3.62 -8.92
N LEU A 59 12.06 4.33 -7.93
CA LEU A 59 12.16 5.79 -7.95
C LEU A 59 12.87 6.27 -9.24
N TYR A 60 14.01 5.69 -9.57
CA TYR A 60 14.78 6.06 -10.75
C TYR A 60 14.05 5.83 -12.07
N VAL A 61 13.46 4.63 -12.28
CA VAL A 61 12.78 4.29 -13.54
C VAL A 61 11.59 5.23 -13.79
N THR A 62 10.85 5.57 -12.74
CA THR A 62 9.71 6.48 -12.86
C THR A 62 10.15 7.93 -13.13
N TYR A 63 11.20 8.43 -12.44
CA TYR A 63 11.71 9.79 -12.69
C TYR A 63 12.51 9.94 -13.99
N ALA A 64 13.15 8.88 -14.48
CA ALA A 64 14.06 8.96 -15.63
C ALA A 64 13.37 8.73 -16.99
N LEU A 65 12.17 8.14 -17.01
CA LEU A 65 11.40 7.86 -18.23
C LEU A 65 10.46 8.98 -18.65
N GLU A 66 10.16 9.95 -17.79
CA GLU A 66 9.23 11.03 -18.14
C GLU A 66 9.96 12.33 -18.47
N GLU A 67 9.61 12.91 -19.63
CA GLU A 67 10.06 14.23 -20.05
C GLU A 67 9.61 15.29 -19.03
N PRO A 68 10.38 16.38 -18.83
CA PRO A 68 10.12 17.40 -17.81
C PRO A 68 8.78 18.15 -17.94
N ASP A 69 8.00 17.89 -19.00
CA ASP A 69 6.69 18.52 -19.27
C ASP A 69 5.49 17.64 -18.83
N MET A 70 5.71 16.37 -18.47
CA MET A 70 4.69 15.53 -17.82
C MET A 70 4.96 15.52 -16.33
N ALA A 71 4.15 16.31 -15.60
CA ALA A 71 4.30 16.58 -14.19
C ALA A 71 3.87 15.38 -13.31
N TYR A 72 4.61 14.28 -13.37
CA TYR A 72 4.47 13.21 -12.40
C TYR A 72 4.89 13.73 -11.02
N SER A 73 3.89 14.03 -10.22
CA SER A 73 4.07 14.60 -8.91
C SER A 73 4.50 13.54 -7.90
N MET A 74 5.16 13.98 -6.82
CA MET A 74 5.47 13.09 -5.68
C MET A 74 4.22 12.42 -5.11
N GLU A 75 3.06 13.09 -5.18
CA GLU A 75 1.78 12.54 -4.72
C GLU A 75 1.33 11.37 -5.60
N GLU A 76 1.50 11.48 -6.92
CA GLU A 76 1.19 10.40 -7.86
C GLU A 76 2.15 9.22 -7.69
N PHE A 77 3.44 9.49 -7.45
CA PHE A 77 4.41 8.46 -7.07
C PHE A 77 3.97 7.67 -5.84
N ILE A 78 3.64 8.38 -4.75
CA ILE A 78 3.23 7.75 -3.49
C ILE A 78 1.98 6.91 -3.72
N ARG A 79 1.00 7.43 -4.47
CA ARG A 79 -0.22 6.71 -4.81
C ARG A 79 0.09 5.41 -5.56
N ASP A 80 0.90 5.48 -6.61
CA ASP A 80 1.20 4.31 -7.44
C ASP A 80 2.05 3.28 -6.68
N ALA A 81 3.00 3.74 -5.87
CA ALA A 81 3.79 2.87 -4.99
C ALA A 81 2.90 2.12 -3.99
N HIS A 82 1.92 2.80 -3.39
CA HIS A 82 0.95 2.16 -2.50
C HIS A 82 0.10 1.12 -3.25
N GLN A 83 -0.36 1.43 -4.46
CA GLN A 83 -1.14 0.47 -5.27
C GLN A 83 -0.30 -0.75 -5.62
N GLN A 84 0.93 -0.56 -6.09
CA GLN A 84 1.85 -1.67 -6.41
C GLN A 84 2.13 -2.54 -5.19
N PHE A 85 2.35 -1.93 -4.02
CA PHE A 85 2.52 -2.67 -2.77
C PHE A 85 1.32 -3.56 -2.47
N LEU A 86 0.09 -3.02 -2.51
CA LEU A 86 -1.13 -3.78 -2.25
C LEU A 86 -1.35 -4.92 -3.26
N HIS A 87 -1.05 -4.69 -4.54
CA HIS A 87 -1.13 -5.72 -5.58
C HIS A 87 -0.08 -6.81 -5.40
N GLY A 88 1.11 -6.46 -4.92
CA GLY A 88 2.23 -7.38 -4.69
C GLY A 88 2.09 -8.30 -3.47
N LEU A 89 1.15 -8.02 -2.56
CA LEU A 89 0.96 -8.85 -1.36
C LEU A 89 0.52 -10.27 -1.72
N THR A 90 1.23 -11.25 -1.16
CA THR A 90 0.85 -12.67 -1.18
C THR A 90 -0.47 -12.90 -0.42
N PRO A 91 -1.20 -13.99 -0.69
CA PRO A 91 -2.40 -14.35 0.07
C PRO A 91 -2.18 -14.40 1.59
N GLU A 92 -1.02 -14.89 2.03
CA GLU A 92 -0.62 -14.99 3.42
C GLU A 92 -0.41 -13.61 4.06
N GLU A 93 0.26 -12.70 3.37
CA GLU A 93 0.47 -11.32 3.83
C GLU A 93 -0.84 -10.53 3.90
N ARG A 94 -1.72 -10.69 2.90
CA ARG A 94 -3.07 -10.10 2.93
C ARG A 94 -3.85 -10.57 4.15
N ARG A 95 -3.78 -11.87 4.46
CA ARG A 95 -4.44 -12.44 5.63
C ARG A 95 -3.88 -11.87 6.93
N ALA A 96 -2.55 -11.80 7.07
CA ALA A 96 -1.90 -11.22 8.24
C ALA A 96 -2.29 -9.75 8.46
N LEU A 97 -2.44 -8.98 7.38
CA LEU A 97 -2.91 -7.58 7.46
C LEU A 97 -4.36 -7.51 7.91
N LEU A 98 -5.24 -8.34 7.34
CA LEU A 98 -6.65 -8.41 7.78
C LEU A 98 -6.75 -8.83 9.25
N GLU A 99 -5.89 -9.74 9.72
CA GLU A 99 -5.87 -10.21 11.11
C GLU A 99 -5.59 -9.10 12.13
N GLN A 100 -4.95 -7.99 11.72
CA GLN A 100 -4.71 -6.81 12.56
C GLN A 100 -5.94 -5.90 12.70
N LEU A 101 -6.91 -6.01 11.79
CA LEU A 101 -8.14 -5.22 11.83
C LEU A 101 -9.19 -5.91 12.73
N SER A 102 -9.96 -5.11 13.46
CA SER A 102 -11.17 -5.60 14.13
C SER A 102 -12.22 -6.10 13.11
N PRO A 103 -13.11 -7.03 13.49
CA PRO A 103 -14.20 -7.46 12.61
C PRO A 103 -15.03 -6.30 12.06
N GLU A 104 -15.29 -5.27 12.88
CA GLU A 104 -16.03 -4.07 12.50
C GLU A 104 -15.31 -3.27 11.41
N GLU A 105 -13.99 -3.14 11.48
CA GLU A 105 -13.19 -2.46 10.46
C GLU A 105 -13.13 -3.25 9.16
N ARG A 106 -13.06 -4.59 9.24
CA ARG A 106 -13.05 -5.46 8.04
C ARG A 106 -14.36 -5.38 7.26
N LEU A 107 -15.48 -5.20 7.95
CA LEU A 107 -16.81 -5.14 7.36
C LEU A 107 -17.25 -3.69 7.06
N ARG A 108 -16.44 -2.68 7.39
CA ARG A 108 -16.79 -1.28 7.19
C ARG A 108 -16.99 -0.99 5.69
N GLY A 109 -18.15 -0.43 5.37
CA GLY A 109 -18.53 -0.07 4.00
C GLY A 109 -19.29 -1.17 3.25
N LEU A 110 -19.43 -2.36 3.82
CA LEU A 110 -20.31 -3.42 3.29
C LEU A 110 -21.71 -3.29 3.88
N GLY A 111 -22.73 -3.46 3.01
CA GLY A 111 -24.12 -3.59 3.43
C GLY A 111 -24.40 -4.96 4.05
N PRO A 112 -25.45 -5.08 4.88
CA PRO A 112 -25.85 -6.37 5.45
C PRO A 112 -26.08 -7.47 4.40
N GLU A 113 -26.69 -7.15 3.25
CA GLU A 113 -26.91 -8.14 2.20
C GLU A 113 -25.60 -8.69 1.63
N GLU A 114 -24.59 -7.85 1.42
CA GLU A 114 -23.28 -8.26 0.88
C GLU A 114 -22.53 -9.17 1.86
N VAL A 115 -22.61 -8.87 3.16
CA VAL A 115 -22.03 -9.72 4.21
C VAL A 115 -22.73 -11.07 4.25
N PHE A 116 -24.05 -11.09 4.11
CA PHE A 116 -24.84 -12.31 4.26
C PHE A 116 -24.99 -13.13 2.97
N GLU A 117 -24.58 -12.64 1.81
CA GLU A 117 -24.80 -13.26 0.49
C GLU A 117 -24.39 -14.74 0.45
N ARG A 118 -23.28 -15.08 1.11
CA ARG A 118 -22.71 -16.44 1.12
C ARG A 118 -23.30 -17.38 2.17
N PHE A 119 -24.10 -16.86 3.11
CA PHE A 119 -24.67 -17.64 4.20
C PHE A 119 -26.09 -18.11 3.86
N THR A 120 -26.42 -19.36 4.19
CA THR A 120 -27.80 -19.84 4.07
C THR A 120 -28.70 -19.16 5.11
N PRO A 121 -30.04 -19.14 4.92
CA PRO A 121 -30.96 -18.61 5.93
C PRO A 121 -30.76 -19.23 7.32
N GLU A 122 -30.48 -20.53 7.40
CA GLU A 122 -30.23 -21.23 8.66
C GLU A 122 -28.94 -20.77 9.34
N GLU A 123 -27.88 -20.48 8.58
CA GLU A 123 -26.61 -19.97 9.11
C GLU A 123 -26.74 -18.54 9.61
N ARG A 124 -27.52 -17.70 8.91
CA ARG A 124 -27.79 -16.32 9.33
C ARG A 124 -28.55 -16.25 10.66
N LEU A 125 -29.39 -17.24 10.94
CA LEU A 125 -30.17 -17.33 12.19
C LEU A 125 -29.45 -18.14 13.29
N ARG A 126 -28.26 -18.68 13.02
CA ARG A 126 -27.51 -19.46 14.00
C ARG A 126 -27.07 -18.58 15.16
N GLY A 127 -27.32 -19.05 16.39
CA GLY A 127 -27.00 -18.31 17.61
C GLY A 127 -28.13 -17.42 18.14
N LEU A 128 -29.15 -17.15 17.32
CA LEU A 128 -30.38 -16.51 17.78
C LEU A 128 -31.31 -17.52 18.45
N ASP A 129 -31.93 -17.13 19.55
CA ASP A 129 -32.99 -17.92 20.18
C ASP A 129 -34.31 -17.87 19.35
N PRO A 130 -35.30 -18.74 19.64
CA PRO A 130 -36.55 -18.76 18.88
C PRO A 130 -37.34 -17.44 18.91
N GLU A 131 -37.28 -16.67 20.00
CA GLU A 131 -37.99 -15.39 20.10
C GLU A 131 -37.31 -14.31 19.24
N GLU A 132 -35.98 -14.26 19.26
CA GLU A 132 -35.19 -13.34 18.45
C GLU A 132 -35.35 -13.58 16.95
N ARG A 133 -35.50 -14.84 16.52
CA ARG A 133 -35.76 -15.18 15.11
C ARG A 133 -37.12 -14.72 14.62
N LEU A 134 -38.10 -14.64 15.52
CA LEU A 134 -39.45 -14.19 15.20
C LEU A 134 -39.60 -12.67 15.37
N ARG A 135 -38.63 -12.00 15.99
CA ARG A 135 -38.64 -10.55 16.19
C ARG A 135 -38.65 -9.83 14.84
N GLY A 136 -39.65 -8.97 14.65
CA GLY A 136 -39.86 -8.22 13.41
C GLY A 136 -40.84 -8.87 12.42
N LEU A 137 -41.32 -10.09 12.69
CA LEU A 137 -42.47 -10.66 12.00
C LEU A 137 -43.77 -10.22 12.67
N ASP A 138 -44.81 -10.03 11.85
CA ASP A 138 -46.14 -9.67 12.34
C ASP A 138 -46.79 -10.88 13.05
N PRO A 139 -47.31 -10.74 14.29
CA PRO A 139 -47.89 -11.86 15.04
C PRO A 139 -49.00 -12.61 14.28
N GLU A 140 -49.77 -11.90 13.47
CA GLU A 140 -50.83 -12.42 12.61
C GLU A 140 -50.27 -13.35 11.52
N GLN A 141 -49.12 -13.00 10.94
CA GLN A 141 -48.41 -13.85 9.96
C GLN A 141 -47.93 -15.15 10.60
N ILE A 142 -47.39 -15.07 11.83
CA ILE A 142 -46.93 -16.25 12.59
C ILE A 142 -48.12 -17.18 12.88
N LYS A 143 -49.23 -16.64 13.39
CA LYS A 143 -50.46 -17.42 13.65
C LYS A 143 -51.01 -18.07 12.38
N ALA A 144 -51.04 -17.33 11.27
CA ALA A 144 -51.50 -17.85 9.99
C ALA A 144 -50.61 -18.99 9.47
N TYR A 145 -49.30 -18.91 9.69
CA TYR A 145 -48.38 -20.00 9.36
C TYR A 145 -48.60 -21.24 10.23
N LEU A 146 -48.76 -21.06 11.55
CA LEU A 146 -49.00 -22.16 12.49
C LEU A 146 -50.30 -22.92 12.20
N LYS A 147 -51.35 -22.22 11.78
CA LYS A 147 -52.64 -22.81 11.39
C LYS A 147 -52.52 -23.83 10.24
N LYS A 148 -51.45 -23.79 9.44
CA LYS A 148 -51.18 -24.80 8.39
C LYS A 148 -50.77 -26.17 8.96
N PHE A 149 -50.36 -26.22 10.22
CA PHE A 149 -49.91 -27.42 10.93
C PHE A 149 -50.94 -27.94 11.94
N GLU A 150 -52.03 -27.19 12.17
CA GLU A 150 -53.20 -27.70 12.89
C GLU A 150 -54.02 -28.56 11.92
N HIS A 151 -53.98 -29.89 12.11
CA HIS A 151 -54.88 -30.84 11.47
C HIS A 151 -56.27 -30.81 12.10
#